data_AF-A0A3D9MHI9-F1
#
_entry.id   AF-A0A3D9MHI9-F1
#
_cell.length_a   1.000
_cell.length_b   1.000
_cell.length_c   1.000
_cell.angle_alpha   90.00
_cell.angle_beta   90.00
_cell.angle_gamma   90.00
#
_symmetry.space_group_name_H-M   'P 1'
#
loop_
_entity.id
_entity.type
_entity.pdbx_description
1 polymer ?
#
loop_
_entity_poly.entity_id
_entity_poly.type
_entity_poly.pdbx_seq_one_letter_code
_entity_poly.pdbx_strand_id
1 'polypeptide(L)'
;MSPSIVKDRYPVYLDWERFEQVQAMLRDNHAEYQRNKTRGVPRDGAAVLQGIVWCGQCGHKMAVQYKNANSYACNYLLRSQGAQLCQHLPADLIDARVVEAFLAAIGPAELEAWARAKHARQQTRDATNRAEAQQVERRRYQALLAERQYNRVDPDNRLIAAEFERRWETALRELRQAENALAHRQAQACKPEALSAEEQSDFLALGARLPEIWQRPQVNRESKKALPRSLIDKMILQRVTRDRITIRVVWRGGEISQLEVEPRVHAGLALSRGAEMEARVLELARHGIDDVTIAGILTQEGHHSARCSHVPARTVQLIRQRHRVLHDARSIRERHIAGWLTIARVAQCLQVSTSWVKRRIHTGVINVQRDPQSRQHRIPRKASLHSRNSNRACETISSSPREQTDEGINMTYRRRRLRPKSKFVSARRVQASDANPHCFAPAGTPPTEYDAGVADRNLGH
;
A
#
# COMPACT_ATOMS: atom_id res chain seq x y z
N MET A 1 -23.12 -36.90 -21.30
CA MET A 1 -23.26 -37.71 -20.07
C MET A 1 -22.13 -37.33 -19.14
N SER A 2 -22.42 -36.60 -18.06
CA SER A 2 -21.41 -36.33 -17.02
C SER A 2 -21.19 -37.61 -16.22
N PRO A 3 -19.94 -38.07 -16.00
CA PRO A 3 -19.68 -39.27 -15.22
C PRO A 3 -20.18 -39.08 -13.79
N SER A 4 -21.02 -40.01 -13.31
CA SER A 4 -21.48 -40.04 -11.92
C SER A 4 -20.38 -40.60 -11.03
N ILE A 5 -19.87 -39.78 -10.10
CA ILE A 5 -18.86 -40.18 -9.13
C ILE A 5 -19.56 -40.83 -7.92
N VAL A 6 -19.22 -42.08 -7.61
CA VAL A 6 -19.67 -42.79 -6.40
C VAL A 6 -18.58 -42.66 -5.34
N LYS A 7 -18.89 -42.01 -4.22
CA LYS A 7 -17.96 -41.81 -3.10
C LYS A 7 -17.86 -43.09 -2.24
N ASP A 8 -16.72 -43.26 -1.57
CA ASP A 8 -16.50 -44.25 -0.50
C ASP A 8 -16.67 -45.74 -0.87
N ARG A 9 -16.49 -46.09 -2.16
CA ARG A 9 -16.60 -47.49 -2.63
C ARG A 9 -15.36 -48.34 -2.33
N TYR A 10 -14.19 -47.73 -2.21
CA TYR A 10 -12.90 -48.38 -2.02
C TYR A 10 -12.09 -47.68 -0.92
N PRO A 11 -11.13 -48.38 -0.28
CA PRO A 11 -10.19 -47.74 0.63
C PRO A 11 -9.46 -46.60 -0.08
N VAL A 12 -9.58 -45.39 0.47
CA VAL A 12 -9.05 -44.17 -0.14
C VAL A 12 -7.65 -43.87 0.37
N TYR A 13 -6.73 -43.61 -0.57
CA TYR A 13 -5.39 -43.05 -0.26
C TYR A 13 -5.46 -41.60 0.22
N LEU A 14 -6.49 -40.88 -0.23
CA LEU A 14 -6.77 -39.49 0.11
C LEU A 14 -8.28 -39.35 0.28
N ASP A 15 -8.72 -38.87 1.44
CA ASP A 15 -10.13 -38.64 1.66
C ASP A 15 -10.68 -37.58 0.68
N TRP A 16 -11.99 -37.62 0.45
CA TRP A 16 -12.64 -36.75 -0.53
C TRP A 16 -12.47 -35.26 -0.19
N GLU A 17 -12.48 -34.91 1.10
CA GLU A 17 -12.34 -33.54 1.55
C GLU A 17 -10.95 -32.98 1.23
N ARG A 18 -9.90 -33.76 1.53
CA ARG A 18 -8.52 -33.40 1.26
C ARG A 18 -8.23 -33.37 -0.24
N PHE A 19 -8.87 -34.24 -1.03
CA PHE A 19 -8.85 -34.12 -2.49
C PHE A 19 -9.43 -32.79 -2.97
N GLU A 20 -10.62 -32.41 -2.49
CA GLU A 20 -11.25 -31.12 -2.85
C GLU A 20 -10.39 -29.92 -2.42
N GLN A 21 -9.79 -29.97 -1.23
CA GLN A 21 -8.88 -28.93 -0.73
C GLN A 21 -7.66 -28.78 -1.64
N VAL A 22 -7.01 -29.89 -2.02
CA VAL A 22 -5.86 -29.89 -2.95
C VAL A 22 -6.27 -29.36 -4.33
N GLN A 23 -7.43 -29.76 -4.86
CA GLN A 23 -7.95 -29.25 -6.14
C GLN A 23 -8.26 -27.75 -6.09
N ALA A 24 -8.80 -27.24 -4.97
CA ALA A 24 -9.01 -25.81 -4.78
C ALA A 24 -7.68 -25.05 -4.72
N MET A 25 -6.70 -25.57 -3.97
CA MET A 25 -5.36 -24.98 -3.86
C MET A 25 -4.65 -24.94 -5.22
N LEU A 26 -4.67 -26.04 -5.98
CA LEU A 26 -4.06 -26.09 -7.32
C LEU A 26 -4.71 -25.07 -8.27
N ARG A 27 -6.04 -24.93 -8.24
CA ARG A 27 -6.75 -23.93 -9.05
C ARG A 27 -6.37 -22.49 -8.66
N ASP A 28 -6.28 -22.17 -7.38
CA ASP A 28 -5.88 -20.80 -6.96
C ASP A 28 -4.40 -20.50 -7.25
N ASN A 29 -3.54 -21.52 -7.14
CA ASN A 29 -2.12 -21.43 -7.44
C ASN A 29 -1.81 -21.35 -8.93
N HIS A 30 -2.68 -21.90 -9.79
CA HIS A 30 -2.52 -21.93 -11.23
C HIS A 30 -2.56 -20.52 -11.81
N ALA A 31 -1.40 -19.89 -11.98
CA ALA A 31 -1.26 -18.49 -12.33
C ALA A 31 -1.49 -18.20 -13.83
N GLU A 32 -2.73 -18.35 -14.29
CA GLU A 32 -3.13 -17.85 -15.62
C GLU A 32 -3.61 -16.41 -15.53
N TYR A 33 -2.72 -15.47 -15.88
CA TYR A 33 -2.97 -14.03 -15.83
C TYR A 33 -4.16 -13.55 -16.70
N GLN A 34 -4.55 -14.31 -17.74
CA GLN A 34 -5.51 -13.85 -18.76
C GLN A 34 -6.90 -14.51 -18.67
N ARG A 35 -7.01 -15.83 -18.46
CA ARG A 35 -8.31 -16.53 -18.47
C ARG A 35 -8.92 -16.71 -17.09
N ASN A 36 -8.18 -17.25 -16.14
CA ASN A 36 -8.78 -17.74 -14.90
C ASN A 36 -8.76 -16.74 -13.74
N LYS A 37 -8.08 -15.59 -13.87
CA LYS A 37 -8.09 -14.50 -12.86
C LYS A 37 -7.65 -14.95 -11.46
N THR A 38 -6.98 -16.10 -11.36
CA THR A 38 -6.51 -16.76 -10.14
C THR A 38 -5.41 -15.96 -9.48
N ARG A 39 -5.21 -16.13 -8.17
CA ARG A 39 -4.27 -15.29 -7.40
C ARG A 39 -2.82 -15.62 -7.72
N GLY A 40 -2.54 -16.90 -7.94
CA GLY A 40 -1.20 -17.44 -8.14
C GLY A 40 -0.41 -17.53 -6.84
N VAL A 41 0.58 -18.42 -6.85
CA VAL A 41 1.45 -18.70 -5.70
C VAL A 41 2.12 -17.42 -5.17
N PRO A 42 2.12 -17.17 -3.85
CA PRO A 42 2.94 -16.13 -3.24
C PRO A 42 4.43 -16.43 -3.46
N ARG A 43 5.13 -15.60 -4.22
CA ARG A 43 6.58 -15.74 -4.50
C ARG A 43 7.41 -14.82 -3.59
N ASP A 44 8.74 -14.95 -3.58
CA ASP A 44 9.66 -14.17 -2.73
C ASP A 44 9.88 -12.69 -3.11
N GLY A 45 9.12 -12.16 -4.07
CA GLY A 45 9.23 -10.75 -4.47
C GLY A 45 8.81 -9.79 -3.35
N ALA A 46 9.26 -8.52 -3.42
CA ALA A 46 8.99 -7.54 -2.36
C ALA A 46 7.53 -7.06 -2.29
N ALA A 47 6.78 -7.11 -3.40
CA ALA A 47 5.41 -6.61 -3.45
C ALA A 47 4.44 -7.54 -2.70
N VAL A 48 3.87 -7.06 -1.61
CA VAL A 48 3.01 -7.79 -0.67
C VAL A 48 1.68 -8.19 -1.33
N LEU A 49 1.12 -7.28 -2.13
CA LEU A 49 -0.21 -7.45 -2.74
C LEU A 49 -0.14 -8.09 -4.13
N GLN A 50 1.03 -8.58 -4.53
CA GLN A 50 1.21 -9.32 -5.78
C GLN A 50 0.10 -10.35 -5.93
N GLY A 51 -0.59 -10.39 -7.06
CA GLY A 51 -1.56 -11.46 -7.35
C GLY A 51 -3.00 -11.20 -6.89
N ILE A 52 -3.27 -10.17 -6.08
CA ILE A 52 -4.64 -9.78 -5.66
C ILE A 52 -5.02 -8.36 -6.09
N VAL A 53 -4.16 -7.70 -6.88
CA VAL A 53 -4.33 -6.31 -7.33
C VAL A 53 -4.97 -6.23 -8.72
N TRP A 54 -5.92 -5.32 -8.86
CA TRP A 54 -6.75 -5.09 -10.03
C TRP A 54 -6.75 -3.62 -10.42
N CYS A 55 -6.80 -3.36 -11.72
CA CYS A 55 -6.86 -2.02 -12.30
C CYS A 55 -8.30 -1.48 -12.23
N GLY A 56 -8.50 -0.36 -11.54
CA GLY A 56 -9.80 0.32 -11.47
C GLY A 56 -10.23 1.02 -12.77
N GLN A 57 -9.31 1.20 -13.73
CA GLN A 57 -9.61 1.83 -15.02
C GLN A 57 -10.16 0.82 -16.04
N CYS A 58 -9.56 -0.36 -16.15
CA CYS A 58 -9.92 -1.35 -17.16
C CYS A 58 -10.41 -2.69 -16.59
N GLY A 59 -10.44 -2.86 -15.26
CA GLY A 59 -10.92 -4.08 -14.61
C GLY A 59 -10.02 -5.31 -14.74
N HIS A 60 -8.78 -5.16 -15.23
CA HIS A 60 -7.84 -6.27 -15.42
C HIS A 60 -6.85 -6.40 -14.27
N LYS A 61 -6.36 -7.62 -14.04
CA LYS A 61 -5.35 -7.91 -13.03
C LYS A 61 -4.03 -7.20 -13.35
N MET A 62 -3.42 -6.59 -12.34
CA MET A 62 -2.14 -5.89 -12.51
C MET A 62 -0.97 -6.84 -12.28
N ALA A 63 0.11 -6.63 -13.04
CA ALA A 63 1.38 -7.33 -12.86
C ALA A 63 2.32 -6.50 -11.97
N VAL A 64 3.25 -7.17 -11.30
CA VAL A 64 4.31 -6.51 -10.55
C VAL A 64 5.53 -6.33 -11.44
N GLN A 65 6.16 -5.17 -11.38
CA GLN A 65 7.45 -4.91 -12.01
C GLN A 65 8.49 -4.53 -10.95
N TYR A 66 9.62 -5.23 -11.00
CA TYR A 66 10.81 -4.98 -10.20
C TYR A 66 11.88 -4.41 -11.13
N LYS A 67 11.93 -3.07 -11.28
CA LYS A 67 12.99 -2.39 -12.06
C LYS A 67 13.81 -1.49 -11.14
N ASN A 68 13.46 -0.21 -11.07
CA ASN A 68 14.14 0.76 -10.20
C ASN A 68 13.46 0.88 -8.84
N ALA A 69 12.15 0.63 -8.81
CA ALA A 69 11.31 0.56 -7.63
C ALA A 69 10.23 -0.50 -7.89
N ASN A 70 9.60 -0.99 -6.82
CA ASN A 70 8.50 -1.93 -6.93
C ASN A 70 7.28 -1.18 -7.47
N SER A 71 6.63 -1.72 -8.50
CA SER A 71 5.45 -1.07 -9.10
C SER A 71 4.40 -2.07 -9.53
N TYR A 72 3.14 -1.64 -9.44
CA TYR A 72 2.00 -2.32 -10.04
C TYR A 72 1.73 -1.72 -11.41
N ALA A 73 1.81 -2.53 -12.45
CA ALA A 73 1.59 -2.12 -13.83
C ALA A 73 0.42 -2.90 -14.44
N CYS A 74 -0.54 -2.17 -14.98
CA CYS A 74 -1.59 -2.74 -15.82
C CYS A 74 -1.10 -2.78 -17.27
N ASN A 75 -0.59 -3.94 -17.69
CA ASN A 75 -0.05 -4.16 -19.03
C ASN A 75 -1.00 -4.94 -19.96
N TYR A 76 -2.27 -5.12 -19.59
CA TYR A 76 -3.23 -5.88 -20.38
C TYR A 76 -3.40 -5.31 -21.79
N LEU A 77 -3.79 -4.03 -21.92
CA LEU A 77 -4.00 -3.38 -23.22
C LEU A 77 -2.73 -3.36 -24.08
N LEU A 78 -1.56 -3.20 -23.45
CA LEU A 78 -0.27 -3.31 -24.14
C LEU A 78 -0.05 -4.70 -24.73
N ARG A 79 -0.38 -5.77 -23.99
CA ARG A 79 -0.21 -7.15 -24.46
C ARG A 79 -1.27 -7.60 -25.46
N SER A 80 -2.50 -7.15 -25.30
CA SER A 80 -3.62 -7.59 -26.14
C SER A 80 -3.79 -6.76 -27.41
N GLN A 81 -3.47 -5.46 -27.36
CA GLN A 81 -3.78 -4.50 -28.42
C GLN A 81 -2.55 -3.69 -28.86
N GLY A 82 -1.37 -3.90 -28.29
CA GLY A 82 -0.18 -3.10 -28.60
C GLY A 82 -0.26 -1.63 -28.15
N ALA A 83 -1.26 -1.28 -27.34
CA ALA A 83 -1.49 0.08 -26.84
C ALA A 83 -0.48 0.47 -25.74
N GLN A 84 -0.53 1.72 -25.26
CA GLN A 84 0.29 2.13 -24.11
C GLN A 84 -0.16 1.43 -22.80
N LEU A 85 0.71 1.45 -21.78
CA LEU A 85 0.38 0.95 -20.44
C LEU A 85 -0.82 1.70 -19.86
N CYS A 86 -1.82 0.96 -19.40
CA CYS A 86 -3.05 1.54 -18.87
C CYS A 86 -2.80 2.30 -17.56
N GLN A 87 -2.09 1.69 -16.60
CA GLN A 87 -1.71 2.31 -15.33
C GLN A 87 -0.35 1.80 -14.87
N HIS A 88 0.40 2.68 -14.20
CA HIS A 88 1.66 2.37 -13.54
C HIS A 88 1.71 3.07 -12.17
N LEU A 89 1.72 2.28 -11.10
CA LEU A 89 1.53 2.73 -9.72
C LEU A 89 2.69 2.27 -8.82
N PRO A 90 3.16 3.09 -7.88
CA PRO A 90 4.20 2.69 -6.94
C PRO A 90 3.68 1.62 -5.97
N ALA A 91 4.34 0.47 -5.88
CA ALA A 91 3.88 -0.63 -5.05
C ALA A 91 4.18 -0.39 -3.56
N ASP A 92 5.39 0.04 -3.21
CA ASP A 92 5.83 0.15 -1.81
C ASP A 92 4.91 1.06 -0.97
N LEU A 93 4.51 2.18 -1.57
CA LEU A 93 3.64 3.16 -0.95
C LEU A 93 2.20 2.64 -0.76
N ILE A 94 1.71 1.85 -1.71
CA ILE A 94 0.37 1.23 -1.67
C ILE A 94 0.38 0.08 -0.66
N ASP A 95 1.40 -0.76 -0.71
CA ASP A 95 1.59 -1.90 0.19
C ASP A 95 1.65 -1.41 1.64
N ALA A 96 2.42 -0.36 1.94
CA ALA A 96 2.50 0.19 3.29
C ALA A 96 1.14 0.62 3.83
N ARG A 97 0.35 1.38 3.04
CA ARG A 97 -0.97 1.85 3.47
C ARG A 97 -1.96 0.71 3.69
N VAL A 98 -1.86 -0.33 2.89
CA VAL A 98 -2.78 -1.47 2.96
C VAL A 98 -2.40 -2.42 4.07
N VAL A 99 -1.11 -2.62 4.31
CA VAL A 99 -0.62 -3.37 5.47
C VAL A 99 -1.07 -2.68 6.77
N GLU A 100 -1.01 -1.35 6.84
CA GLU A 100 -1.54 -0.60 7.98
C GLU A 100 -3.04 -0.86 8.19
N ALA A 101 -3.85 -0.76 7.12
CA ALA A 101 -5.29 -1.04 7.20
C ALA A 101 -5.58 -2.52 7.55
N PHE A 102 -4.79 -3.46 7.04
CA PHE A 102 -4.89 -4.88 7.36
C PHE A 102 -4.58 -5.16 8.82
N LEU A 103 -3.52 -4.57 9.36
CA LEU A 103 -3.16 -4.72 10.77
C LEU A 103 -4.20 -4.06 11.68
N ALA A 104 -4.78 -2.93 11.28
CA ALA A 104 -5.88 -2.30 12.00
C ALA A 104 -7.13 -3.21 12.01
N ALA A 105 -7.47 -3.84 10.88
CA ALA A 105 -8.60 -4.76 10.77
C ALA A 105 -8.44 -6.07 11.56
N ILE A 106 -7.20 -6.44 11.90
CA ILE A 106 -6.87 -7.61 12.74
C ILE A 106 -6.53 -7.15 14.18
N GLY A 107 -6.83 -5.90 14.51
CA GLY A 107 -6.72 -5.40 15.88
C GLY A 107 -7.59 -6.22 16.85
N PRO A 108 -7.20 -6.29 18.13
CA PRO A 108 -7.88 -7.12 19.12
C PRO A 108 -9.37 -6.78 19.26
N ALA A 109 -9.73 -5.49 19.22
CA ALA A 109 -11.12 -5.04 19.30
C ALA A 109 -11.98 -5.54 18.12
N GLU A 110 -11.43 -5.52 16.90
CA GLU A 110 -12.10 -6.01 15.69
C GLU A 110 -12.25 -7.53 15.72
N LEU A 111 -11.20 -8.24 16.15
CA LEU A 111 -11.25 -9.70 16.27
C LEU A 111 -12.25 -10.17 17.34
N GLU A 112 -12.35 -9.48 18.47
CA GLU A 112 -13.36 -9.77 19.49
C GLU A 112 -14.78 -9.50 18.98
N ALA A 113 -14.99 -8.38 18.29
CA ALA A 113 -16.27 -8.05 17.68
C ALA A 113 -16.68 -9.12 16.64
N TRP A 114 -15.73 -9.55 15.81
CA TRP A 114 -15.92 -10.64 14.86
C TRP A 114 -16.24 -11.97 15.55
N ALA A 115 -15.54 -12.32 16.63
CA ALA A 115 -15.80 -13.54 17.40
C ALA A 115 -17.22 -13.55 17.98
N ARG A 116 -17.67 -12.42 18.55
CA ARG A 116 -19.06 -12.26 19.03
C ARG A 116 -20.07 -12.41 17.90
N ALA A 117 -19.84 -11.76 16.76
CA ALA A 117 -20.73 -11.85 15.59
C ALA A 117 -20.79 -13.29 15.04
N LYS A 118 -19.65 -13.98 14.97
CA LYS A 118 -19.57 -15.39 14.56
C LYS A 118 -20.36 -16.28 15.51
N HIS A 119 -20.21 -16.08 16.82
CA HIS A 119 -20.94 -16.83 17.83
C HIS A 119 -22.45 -16.60 17.74
N ALA A 120 -22.91 -15.35 17.61
CA ALA A 120 -24.33 -15.02 17.42
C ALA A 120 -24.91 -15.67 16.13
N ARG A 121 -24.14 -15.65 15.04
CA ARG A 121 -24.53 -16.32 13.78
C ARG A 121 -24.61 -17.83 13.94
N GLN A 122 -23.69 -18.43 14.70
CA GLN A 122 -23.72 -19.86 15.00
C GLN A 122 -24.95 -20.22 15.83
N GLN A 123 -25.25 -19.47 16.89
CA GLN A 123 -26.46 -19.68 17.70
C GLN A 123 -27.74 -19.59 16.86
N THR A 124 -27.80 -18.61 15.95
CA THR A 124 -28.93 -18.47 15.03
C THR A 124 -29.06 -19.69 14.11
N ARG A 125 -27.95 -20.15 13.53
CA ARG A 125 -27.92 -21.36 12.70
C ARG A 125 -28.36 -22.60 13.48
N ASP A 126 -27.86 -22.78 14.70
CA ASP A 126 -28.21 -23.91 15.55
C ASP A 126 -29.70 -23.87 15.93
N ALA A 127 -30.25 -22.69 16.19
CA ALA A 127 -31.68 -22.52 16.43
C ALA A 127 -32.53 -22.91 15.21
N THR A 128 -32.14 -22.46 14.01
CA THR A 128 -32.80 -22.85 12.75
C THR A 128 -32.71 -24.36 12.51
N ASN A 129 -31.52 -24.95 12.69
CA ASN A 129 -31.32 -26.39 12.54
C ASN A 129 -32.20 -27.20 13.52
N ARG A 130 -32.30 -26.74 14.78
CA ARG A 130 -33.18 -27.37 15.78
C ARG A 130 -34.66 -27.26 15.38
N ALA A 131 -35.11 -26.09 14.93
CA ALA A 131 -36.50 -25.89 14.50
C ALA A 131 -36.87 -26.79 13.31
N GLU A 132 -35.95 -26.97 12.37
CA GLU A 132 -36.16 -27.82 11.19
C GLU A 132 -36.12 -29.31 11.54
N ALA A 133 -35.21 -29.73 12.42
CA ALA A 133 -35.20 -31.10 12.94
C ALA A 133 -36.54 -31.43 13.65
N GLN A 134 -37.07 -30.50 14.45
CA GLN A 134 -38.40 -30.65 15.05
C GLN A 134 -39.52 -30.73 14.00
N GLN A 135 -39.41 -29.98 12.90
CA GLN A 135 -40.38 -30.04 11.81
C GLN A 135 -40.36 -31.40 11.10
N VAL A 136 -39.17 -32.00 10.90
CA VAL A 136 -39.05 -33.37 10.37
C VAL A 136 -39.71 -34.36 11.32
N GLU A 137 -39.47 -34.27 12.63
CA GLU A 137 -40.13 -35.15 13.61
C GLU A 137 -41.65 -35.03 13.61
N ARG A 138 -42.20 -33.81 13.48
CA ARG A 138 -43.65 -33.61 13.32
C ARG A 138 -44.18 -34.31 12.07
N ARG A 139 -43.47 -34.22 10.93
CA ARG A 139 -43.87 -34.89 9.68
C ARG A 139 -43.75 -36.42 9.79
N ARG A 140 -42.74 -36.94 10.50
CA ARG A 140 -42.62 -38.37 10.81
C ARG A 140 -43.84 -38.86 11.59
N TYR A 141 -44.22 -38.14 12.63
CA TYR A 141 -45.41 -38.47 13.40
C TYR A 141 -46.70 -38.44 12.55
N GLN A 142 -46.87 -37.43 11.68
CA GLN A 142 -48.04 -37.34 10.80
C GLN A 142 -48.11 -38.51 9.79
N ALA A 143 -46.97 -38.90 9.21
CA ALA A 143 -46.90 -40.06 8.32
C ALA A 143 -47.28 -41.36 9.04
N LEU A 144 -46.78 -41.57 10.26
CA LEU A 144 -47.13 -42.72 11.11
C LEU A 144 -48.61 -42.70 11.52
N LEU A 145 -49.19 -41.53 11.79
CA LEU A 145 -50.60 -41.41 12.11
C LEU A 145 -51.49 -41.75 10.91
N ALA A 146 -51.14 -41.23 9.72
CA ALA A 146 -51.87 -41.52 8.47
C ALA A 146 -51.80 -43.01 8.11
N GLU A 147 -50.64 -43.65 8.30
CA GLU A 147 -50.46 -45.09 8.14
C GLU A 147 -51.41 -45.89 9.06
N ARG A 148 -51.45 -45.54 10.35
CA ARG A 148 -52.35 -46.20 11.31
C ARG A 148 -53.82 -46.00 10.98
N GLN A 149 -54.19 -44.85 10.42
CA GLN A 149 -55.56 -44.58 9.99
C GLN A 149 -55.93 -45.44 8.78
N TYR A 150 -55.06 -45.50 7.77
CA TYR A 150 -55.24 -46.36 6.60
C TYR A 150 -55.39 -47.83 6.99
N ASN A 151 -54.51 -48.35 7.85
CA ASN A 151 -54.54 -49.74 8.29
C ASN A 151 -55.78 -50.14 9.12
N ARG A 152 -56.56 -49.17 9.61
CA ARG A 152 -57.78 -49.42 10.40
C ARG A 152 -59.06 -49.38 9.59
N VAL A 153 -59.02 -48.93 8.34
CA VAL A 153 -60.20 -48.80 7.48
C VAL A 153 -60.62 -50.15 6.96
N ASP A 154 -61.93 -50.39 6.94
CA ASP A 154 -62.51 -51.58 6.31
C ASP A 154 -62.30 -51.53 4.78
N PRO A 155 -61.67 -52.56 4.16
CA PRO A 155 -61.43 -52.62 2.72
C PRO A 155 -62.69 -52.48 1.85
N ASP A 156 -63.87 -52.85 2.38
CA ASP A 156 -65.13 -52.76 1.65
C ASP A 156 -65.55 -51.29 1.41
N ASN A 157 -65.06 -50.36 2.25
CA ASN A 157 -65.26 -48.92 2.09
C ASN A 157 -64.22 -48.30 1.13
N ARG A 158 -64.24 -48.75 -0.13
CA ARG A 158 -63.22 -48.44 -1.15
C ARG A 158 -62.88 -46.96 -1.31
N LEU A 159 -63.88 -46.07 -1.29
CA LEU A 159 -63.66 -44.62 -1.45
C LEU A 159 -62.94 -44.02 -0.24
N ILE A 160 -63.24 -44.50 0.97
CA ILE A 160 -62.62 -44.05 2.20
C ILE A 160 -61.17 -44.55 2.27
N ALA A 161 -60.95 -45.82 1.91
CA ALA A 161 -59.61 -46.41 1.82
C ALA A 161 -58.70 -45.63 0.84
N ALA A 162 -59.20 -45.32 -0.35
CA ALA A 162 -58.45 -44.55 -1.36
C ALA A 162 -58.10 -43.13 -0.90
N GLU A 163 -58.97 -42.47 -0.11
CA GLU A 163 -58.66 -41.15 0.46
C GLU A 163 -57.59 -41.22 1.55
N PHE A 164 -57.65 -42.24 2.43
CA PHE A 164 -56.61 -42.44 3.46
C PHE A 164 -55.25 -42.81 2.85
N GLU A 165 -55.26 -43.61 1.77
CA GLU A 165 -54.05 -43.92 0.99
C GLU A 165 -53.43 -42.65 0.41
N ARG A 166 -54.23 -41.81 -0.27
CA ARG A 166 -53.75 -40.51 -0.80
C ARG A 166 -53.19 -39.59 0.28
N ARG A 167 -53.80 -39.56 1.46
CA ARG A 167 -53.30 -38.77 2.61
C ARG A 167 -51.98 -39.32 3.12
N TRP A 168 -51.85 -40.64 3.24
CA TRP A 168 -50.61 -41.28 3.66
C TRP A 168 -49.47 -41.06 2.66
N GLU A 169 -49.72 -41.26 1.37
CA GLU A 169 -48.75 -40.95 0.31
C GLU A 169 -48.31 -39.48 0.34
N THR A 170 -49.24 -38.56 0.59
CA THR A 170 -48.94 -37.13 0.69
C THR A 170 -48.05 -36.86 1.91
N ALA A 171 -48.38 -37.43 3.07
CA ALA A 171 -47.56 -37.29 4.27
C ALA A 171 -46.15 -37.88 4.09
N LEU A 172 -46.02 -39.02 3.40
CA LEU A 172 -44.72 -39.63 3.06
C LEU A 172 -43.90 -38.76 2.10
N ARG A 173 -44.54 -38.17 1.07
CA ARG A 173 -43.87 -37.23 0.15
C ARG A 173 -43.36 -36.00 0.88
N GLU A 174 -44.17 -35.40 1.75
CA GLU A 174 -43.78 -34.24 2.55
C GLU A 174 -42.65 -34.56 3.54
N LEU A 175 -42.70 -35.72 4.20
CA LEU A 175 -41.63 -36.19 5.08
C LEU A 175 -40.32 -36.32 4.31
N ARG A 176 -40.34 -37.00 3.16
CA ARG A 176 -39.15 -37.21 2.34
C ARG A 176 -38.56 -35.89 1.84
N GLN A 177 -39.41 -34.92 1.47
CA GLN A 177 -38.97 -33.58 1.11
C GLN A 177 -38.31 -32.86 2.29
N ALA A 178 -38.88 -32.94 3.49
CA ALA A 178 -38.32 -32.32 4.69
C ALA A 178 -36.97 -32.94 5.09
N GLU A 179 -36.86 -34.27 5.04
CA GLU A 179 -35.61 -34.99 5.32
C GLU A 179 -34.52 -34.63 4.31
N ASN A 180 -34.85 -34.61 3.02
CA ASN A 180 -33.90 -34.20 1.98
C ASN A 180 -33.45 -32.74 2.15
N ALA A 181 -34.35 -31.83 2.50
CA ALA A 181 -34.01 -30.43 2.74
C ALA A 181 -33.07 -30.25 3.96
N LEU A 182 -33.32 -30.99 5.04
CA LEU A 182 -32.45 -31.01 6.22
C LEU A 182 -31.07 -31.59 5.88
N ALA A 183 -31.03 -32.74 5.21
CA ALA A 183 -29.79 -33.39 4.79
C ALA A 183 -28.97 -32.50 3.85
N HIS A 184 -29.62 -31.84 2.88
CA HIS A 184 -28.97 -30.90 1.98
C HIS A 184 -28.36 -29.71 2.74
N ARG A 185 -29.09 -29.14 3.71
CA ARG A 185 -28.56 -28.03 4.52
C ARG A 185 -27.44 -28.46 5.43
N GLN A 186 -27.52 -29.63 6.06
CA GLN A 186 -26.44 -30.20 6.87
C GLN A 186 -25.18 -30.45 6.03
N ALA A 187 -25.33 -30.99 4.82
CA ALA A 187 -24.23 -31.18 3.87
C ALA A 187 -23.59 -29.85 3.44
N GLN A 188 -24.37 -28.77 3.31
CA GLN A 188 -23.85 -27.42 3.05
C GLN A 188 -23.21 -26.77 4.29
N ALA A 189 -23.65 -27.14 5.49
CA ALA A 189 -23.17 -26.58 6.76
C ALA A 189 -21.89 -27.26 7.27
N CYS A 190 -21.62 -28.52 6.88
CA CYS A 190 -20.33 -29.18 7.05
C CYS A 190 -19.26 -28.51 6.19
N LYS A 191 -18.81 -27.35 6.66
CA LYS A 191 -17.54 -26.65 6.42
C LYS A 191 -17.67 -25.29 7.11
N PRO A 192 -17.26 -25.22 8.39
CA PRO A 192 -15.83 -25.04 8.67
C PRO A 192 -15.32 -25.96 9.79
N GLU A 193 -14.03 -26.32 9.74
CA GLU A 193 -13.28 -26.68 10.96
C GLU A 193 -13.44 -25.52 11.94
N ALA A 194 -14.30 -25.72 12.94
CA ALA A 194 -14.52 -24.73 13.98
C ALA A 194 -13.26 -24.71 14.85
N LEU A 195 -12.48 -23.63 14.77
CA LEU A 195 -11.38 -23.37 15.70
C LEU A 195 -11.86 -23.61 17.14
N SER A 196 -11.09 -24.37 17.91
CA SER A 196 -11.37 -24.58 19.33
C SER A 196 -11.34 -23.25 20.10
N ALA A 197 -11.91 -23.22 21.31
CA ALA A 197 -11.85 -22.02 22.14
C ALA A 197 -10.40 -21.62 22.47
N GLU A 198 -9.51 -22.61 22.62
CA GLU A 198 -8.07 -22.42 22.83
C GLU A 198 -7.41 -21.81 21.59
N GLU A 199 -7.67 -22.38 20.40
CA GLU A 199 -7.14 -21.85 19.13
C GLU A 199 -7.65 -20.42 18.84
N GLN A 200 -8.89 -20.12 19.22
CA GLN A 200 -9.44 -18.76 19.11
C GLN A 200 -8.72 -17.79 20.05
N SER A 201 -8.47 -18.19 21.29
CA SER A 201 -7.72 -17.38 22.26
C SER A 201 -6.28 -17.14 21.80
N ASP A 202 -5.61 -18.18 21.31
CA ASP A 202 -4.25 -18.07 20.76
C ASP A 202 -4.20 -17.16 19.54
N PHE A 203 -5.21 -17.26 18.67
CA PHE A 203 -5.32 -16.37 17.51
C PHE A 203 -5.53 -14.90 17.92
N LEU A 204 -6.36 -14.63 18.93
CA LEU A 204 -6.56 -13.28 19.47
C LEU A 204 -5.28 -12.72 20.08
N ALA A 205 -4.58 -13.52 20.89
CA ALA A 205 -3.28 -13.14 21.46
C ALA A 205 -2.21 -12.90 20.38
N LEU A 206 -2.22 -13.71 19.31
CA LEU A 206 -1.34 -13.51 18.16
C LEU A 206 -1.68 -12.24 17.39
N GLY A 207 -2.96 -11.94 17.19
CA GLY A 207 -3.43 -10.72 16.53
C GLY A 207 -2.88 -9.45 17.18
N ALA A 208 -2.90 -9.39 18.51
CA ALA A 208 -2.35 -8.27 19.27
C ALA A 208 -0.83 -8.08 19.05
N ARG A 209 -0.08 -9.17 18.86
CA ARG A 209 1.39 -9.16 18.66
C ARG A 209 1.80 -9.11 17.19
N LEU A 210 0.85 -9.24 16.27
CA LEU A 210 1.10 -9.34 14.84
C LEU A 210 1.83 -8.10 14.27
N PRO A 211 1.51 -6.85 14.66
CA PRO A 211 2.25 -5.68 14.19
C PRO A 211 3.75 -5.74 14.52
N GLU A 212 4.11 -6.24 15.70
CA GLU A 212 5.51 -6.40 16.13
C GLU A 212 6.20 -7.51 15.34
N ILE A 213 5.53 -8.65 15.18
CA ILE A 213 6.04 -9.79 14.42
C ILE A 213 6.29 -9.39 12.96
N TRP A 214 5.38 -8.61 12.37
CA TRP A 214 5.46 -8.16 10.99
C TRP A 214 6.73 -7.35 10.68
N GLN A 215 7.23 -6.59 11.66
CA GLN A 215 8.44 -5.79 11.50
C GLN A 215 9.73 -6.62 11.61
N ARG A 216 9.67 -7.84 12.15
CA ARG A 216 10.85 -8.69 12.31
C ARG A 216 11.40 -9.12 10.94
N PRO A 217 12.73 -9.15 10.77
CA PRO A 217 13.36 -9.59 9.52
C PRO A 217 13.21 -11.09 9.28
N GLN A 218 12.90 -11.88 10.31
CA GLN A 218 12.75 -13.33 10.27
C GLN A 218 11.45 -13.80 9.60
N VAL A 219 10.45 -12.92 9.45
CA VAL A 219 9.19 -13.28 8.80
C VAL A 219 9.40 -13.32 7.29
N ASN A 220 9.24 -14.51 6.70
CA ASN A 220 9.41 -14.71 5.27
C ASN A 220 8.41 -13.86 4.47
N ARG A 221 8.83 -13.39 3.29
CA ARG A 221 7.99 -12.64 2.36
C ARG A 221 6.78 -13.43 1.91
N GLU A 222 6.91 -14.75 1.77
CA GLU A 222 5.78 -15.64 1.47
C GLU A 222 4.68 -15.51 2.54
N SER A 223 5.04 -15.60 3.82
CA SER A 223 4.12 -15.44 4.94
C SER A 223 3.50 -14.04 4.98
N LYS A 224 4.30 -12.99 4.72
CA LYS A 224 3.79 -11.60 4.60
C LYS A 224 2.82 -11.42 3.44
N LYS A 225 2.83 -12.29 2.43
CA LYS A 225 1.86 -12.26 1.33
C LYS A 225 0.63 -13.12 1.62
N ALA A 226 0.84 -14.26 2.26
CA ALA A 226 -0.22 -15.20 2.60
C ALA A 226 -1.23 -14.58 3.58
N LEU A 227 -0.74 -13.81 4.55
CA LEU A 227 -1.58 -13.17 5.57
C LEU A 227 -2.61 -12.17 4.96
N PRO A 228 -2.22 -11.14 4.19
CA PRO A 228 -3.20 -10.28 3.52
C PRO A 228 -4.12 -11.03 2.57
N ARG A 229 -3.65 -12.09 1.90
CA ARG A 229 -4.47 -12.92 1.01
C ARG A 229 -5.56 -13.70 1.75
N SER A 230 -5.40 -14.02 3.03
CA SER A 230 -6.42 -14.77 3.78
C SER A 230 -7.66 -13.91 4.03
N LEU A 231 -7.46 -12.61 4.30
CA LEU A 231 -8.54 -11.68 4.65
C LEU A 231 -9.00 -10.81 3.48
N ILE A 232 -8.11 -10.49 2.53
CA ILE A 232 -8.43 -9.64 1.38
C ILE A 232 -8.86 -10.51 0.19
N ASP A 233 -10.03 -10.22 -0.38
CA ASP A 233 -10.50 -10.89 -1.59
C ASP A 233 -9.75 -10.38 -2.83
N LYS A 234 -9.80 -9.06 -3.03
CA LYS A 234 -9.15 -8.35 -4.13
C LYS A 234 -8.98 -6.88 -3.78
N MET A 235 -8.07 -6.24 -4.49
CA MET A 235 -7.82 -4.82 -4.34
C MET A 235 -7.91 -4.13 -5.68
N ILE A 236 -8.63 -3.02 -5.70
CA ILE A 236 -8.82 -2.22 -6.91
C ILE A 236 -8.04 -0.92 -6.75
N LEU A 237 -7.09 -0.70 -7.64
CA LEU A 237 -6.24 0.49 -7.65
C LEU A 237 -6.61 1.39 -8.81
N GLN A 238 -6.84 2.66 -8.52
CA GLN A 238 -7.14 3.66 -9.53
C GLN A 238 -6.36 4.93 -9.26
N ARG A 239 -5.55 5.34 -10.23
CA ARG A 239 -4.97 6.68 -10.26
C ARG A 239 -6.03 7.67 -10.73
N VAL A 240 -6.53 8.49 -9.81
CA VAL A 240 -7.52 9.54 -10.12
C VAL A 240 -6.80 10.77 -10.68
N THR A 241 -5.67 11.14 -10.07
CA THR A 241 -4.82 12.24 -10.50
C THR A 241 -3.34 11.84 -10.42
N ARG A 242 -2.42 12.71 -10.87
CA ARG A 242 -0.98 12.39 -10.86
C ARG A 242 -0.41 12.22 -9.45
N ASP A 243 -1.01 12.87 -8.46
CA ASP A 243 -0.64 12.86 -7.04
C ASP A 243 -1.63 12.12 -6.15
N ARG A 244 -2.72 11.51 -6.66
CA ARG A 244 -3.67 10.73 -5.83
C ARG A 244 -4.01 9.38 -6.45
N ILE A 245 -3.91 8.35 -5.62
CA ILE A 245 -4.28 6.97 -5.93
C ILE A 245 -5.33 6.52 -4.93
N THR A 246 -6.49 6.10 -5.42
CA THR A 246 -7.53 5.48 -4.63
C THR A 246 -7.31 3.97 -4.61
N ILE A 247 -7.43 3.39 -3.42
CA ILE A 247 -7.31 1.97 -3.15
C ILE A 247 -8.66 1.52 -2.59
N ARG A 248 -9.31 0.57 -3.24
CA ARG A 248 -10.50 -0.09 -2.70
C ARG A 248 -10.12 -1.50 -2.28
N VAL A 249 -10.22 -1.78 -1.00
CA VAL A 249 -9.98 -3.10 -0.41
C VAL A 249 -11.30 -3.83 -0.35
N VAL A 250 -11.41 -4.97 -1.03
CA VAL A 250 -12.58 -5.85 -0.94
C VAL A 250 -12.22 -6.98 -0.01
N TRP A 251 -12.90 -7.05 1.14
CA TRP A 251 -12.62 -8.03 2.18
C TRP A 251 -13.35 -9.36 1.93
N ARG A 252 -12.81 -10.44 2.48
CA ARG A 252 -13.45 -11.75 2.57
C ARG A 252 -14.63 -11.66 3.55
N GLY A 253 -15.76 -11.19 3.03
CA GLY A 253 -16.95 -10.81 3.80
C GLY A 253 -17.87 -9.87 3.04
N GLY A 254 -17.38 -9.28 1.94
CA GLY A 254 -18.15 -8.38 1.07
C GLY A 254 -18.04 -6.91 1.46
N GLU A 255 -17.48 -6.59 2.62
CA GLU A 255 -17.17 -5.22 3.01
C GLU A 255 -16.14 -4.60 2.07
N ILE A 256 -16.28 -3.30 1.82
CA ILE A 256 -15.39 -2.53 0.97
C ILE A 256 -14.88 -1.32 1.75
N SER A 257 -13.56 -1.27 1.99
CA SER A 257 -12.91 -0.09 2.55
C SER A 257 -12.23 0.72 1.46
N GLN A 258 -12.33 2.04 1.55
CA GLN A 258 -11.66 2.97 0.65
C GLN A 258 -10.51 3.67 1.36
N LEU A 259 -9.33 3.60 0.76
CA LEU A 259 -8.11 4.26 1.22
C LEU A 259 -7.59 5.15 0.10
N GLU A 260 -6.83 6.17 0.48
CA GLU A 260 -6.18 7.06 -0.47
C GLU A 260 -4.72 7.20 -0.13
N VAL A 261 -3.92 7.36 -1.19
CA VAL A 261 -2.47 7.54 -1.07
C VAL A 261 -1.98 8.56 -2.06
N GLU A 262 -1.07 9.41 -1.58
CA GLU A 262 -0.51 10.52 -2.34
C GLU A 262 0.92 10.22 -2.79
N PRO A 263 1.15 9.70 -4.00
CA PRO A 263 2.49 9.48 -4.51
C PRO A 263 3.24 10.78 -4.75
N ARG A 264 4.55 10.75 -4.50
CA ARG A 264 5.45 11.83 -4.90
C ARG A 264 5.39 12.04 -6.41
N VAL A 265 5.31 13.30 -6.83
CA VAL A 265 5.28 13.69 -8.24
C VAL A 265 6.57 14.40 -8.61
N HIS A 266 7.00 14.26 -9.86
CA HIS A 266 8.27 14.85 -10.31
C HIS A 266 8.22 16.38 -10.47
N ALA A 267 7.03 16.98 -10.57
CA ALA A 267 6.85 18.42 -10.77
C ALA A 267 5.64 18.97 -9.99
N GLY A 268 5.75 20.19 -9.46
CA GLY A 268 4.66 20.87 -8.72
C GLY A 268 3.42 21.20 -9.58
N LEU A 269 3.60 21.37 -10.90
CA LEU A 269 2.51 21.53 -11.88
C LEU A 269 1.66 20.28 -12.07
N ALA A 270 2.09 19.14 -11.53
CA ALA A 270 1.37 17.88 -11.59
C ALA A 270 0.66 17.53 -10.27
N LEU A 271 0.62 18.47 -9.32
CA LEU A 271 -0.22 18.40 -8.11
C LEU A 271 -1.65 18.81 -8.45
N SER A 272 -2.64 18.08 -7.96
CA SER A 272 -4.07 18.36 -8.18
C SER A 272 -4.48 19.72 -7.64
N ARG A 273 -3.97 20.09 -6.46
CA ARG A 273 -4.16 21.40 -5.83
C ARG A 273 -3.01 22.37 -6.12
N GLY A 274 -2.22 22.11 -7.17
CA GLY A 274 -1.05 22.93 -7.51
C GLY A 274 -1.41 24.36 -7.88
N ALA A 275 -2.46 24.55 -8.69
CA ALA A 275 -2.94 25.87 -9.10
C ALA A 275 -3.56 26.65 -7.92
N GLU A 276 -4.31 25.97 -7.06
CA GLU A 276 -4.87 26.55 -5.84
C GLU A 276 -3.77 27.00 -4.87
N MET A 277 -2.78 26.13 -4.61
CA MET A 277 -1.61 26.45 -3.79
C MET A 277 -0.84 27.65 -4.37
N GLU A 278 -0.66 27.69 -5.69
CA GLU A 278 0.01 28.79 -6.38
C GLU A 278 -0.75 30.12 -6.20
N ALA A 279 -2.07 30.12 -6.39
CA ALA A 279 -2.90 31.31 -6.15
C ALA A 279 -2.82 31.78 -4.69
N ARG A 280 -2.89 30.85 -3.74
CA ARG A 280 -2.81 31.14 -2.29
C ARG A 280 -1.45 31.68 -1.88
N VAL A 281 -0.36 31.12 -2.44
CA VAL A 281 1.01 31.66 -2.26
C VAL A 281 1.07 33.12 -2.73
N LEU A 282 0.51 33.44 -3.90
CA LEU A 282 0.56 34.79 -4.45
C LEU A 282 -0.29 35.78 -3.64
N GLU A 283 -1.44 35.35 -3.14
CA GLU A 283 -2.29 36.15 -2.24
C GLU A 283 -1.51 36.50 -0.95
N LEU A 284 -1.02 35.50 -0.21
CA LEU A 284 -0.31 35.72 1.04
C LEU A 284 1.00 36.50 0.84
N ALA A 285 1.71 36.26 -0.27
CA ALA A 285 2.93 37.00 -0.60
C ALA A 285 2.65 38.47 -0.95
N ARG A 286 1.50 38.80 -1.56
CA ARG A 286 1.07 40.19 -1.81
C ARG A 286 0.68 40.90 -0.51
N HIS A 287 0.20 40.16 0.49
CA HIS A 287 -0.03 40.68 1.85
C HIS A 287 1.25 40.87 2.67
N GLY A 288 2.44 40.58 2.10
CA GLY A 288 3.72 40.85 2.76
C GLY A 288 4.14 39.84 3.83
N ILE A 289 3.44 38.70 3.91
CA ILE A 289 3.77 37.60 4.82
C ILE A 289 5.07 36.93 4.36
N ASP A 290 5.93 36.51 5.28
CA ASP A 290 7.21 35.90 4.94
C ASP A 290 7.08 34.47 4.39
N ASP A 291 8.03 34.09 3.53
CA ASP A 291 8.05 32.78 2.84
C ASP A 291 7.98 31.56 3.80
N VAL A 292 8.44 31.67 5.06
CA VAL A 292 8.41 30.57 6.04
C VAL A 292 7.02 30.45 6.67
N THR A 293 6.43 31.57 7.07
CA THR A 293 5.05 31.60 7.59
C THR A 293 4.05 31.18 6.53
N ILE A 294 4.20 31.60 5.27
CA ILE A 294 3.37 31.15 4.15
C ILE A 294 3.46 29.62 3.99
N ALA A 295 4.66 29.04 4.05
CA ALA A 295 4.86 27.60 3.99
C ALA A 295 4.17 26.86 5.16
N GLY A 296 4.20 27.43 6.36
CA GLY A 296 3.48 26.91 7.52
C GLY A 296 1.96 26.92 7.33
N ILE A 297 1.40 28.06 6.90
CA ILE A 297 -0.04 28.23 6.64
C ILE A 297 -0.50 27.22 5.58
N LEU A 298 0.19 27.14 4.45
CA LEU A 298 -0.17 26.21 3.37
C LEU A 298 -0.12 24.74 3.82
N THR A 299 0.85 24.39 4.66
CA THR A 299 0.95 23.04 5.23
C THR A 299 -0.23 22.74 6.17
N GLN A 300 -0.68 23.74 6.95
CA GLN A 300 -1.88 23.61 7.79
C GLN A 300 -3.18 23.54 6.97
N GLU A 301 -3.26 24.26 5.85
CA GLU A 301 -4.35 24.21 4.87
C GLU A 301 -4.37 22.90 4.04
N GLY A 302 -3.45 21.97 4.33
CA GLY A 302 -3.37 20.64 3.72
C GLY A 302 -2.70 20.62 2.34
N HIS A 303 -1.98 21.69 1.96
CA HIS A 303 -1.15 21.68 0.77
C HIS A 303 0.19 20.99 1.02
N HIS A 304 0.73 20.38 -0.02
CA HIS A 304 2.01 19.70 0.03
C HIS A 304 2.83 19.98 -1.23
N SER A 305 4.14 19.70 -1.16
CA SER A 305 5.05 19.84 -2.30
C SER A 305 5.25 18.50 -2.99
N ALA A 306 5.64 18.50 -4.26
CA ALA A 306 5.71 17.29 -5.08
C ALA A 306 6.61 16.18 -4.50
N ARG A 307 7.55 16.52 -3.60
CA ARG A 307 8.47 15.58 -2.94
C ARG A 307 8.30 15.45 -1.43
N CYS A 308 7.45 16.26 -0.81
CA CYS A 308 7.33 16.37 0.65
C CYS A 308 5.86 16.50 1.06
N SER A 309 5.48 15.88 2.17
CA SER A 309 4.13 15.99 2.76
C SER A 309 3.78 17.38 3.31
N HIS A 310 4.73 18.32 3.26
CA HIS A 310 4.55 19.72 3.63
C HIS A 310 4.97 20.63 2.48
N VAL A 311 4.64 21.92 2.56
CA VAL A 311 5.19 22.93 1.65
C VAL A 311 6.48 23.50 2.24
N PRO A 312 7.67 23.27 1.64
CA PRO A 312 8.88 23.92 2.12
C PRO A 312 8.92 25.38 1.68
N ALA A 313 9.52 26.25 2.50
CA ALA A 313 9.69 27.69 2.18
C ALA A 313 10.38 27.93 0.82
N ARG A 314 11.25 27.02 0.39
CA ARG A 314 11.89 27.09 -0.93
C ARG A 314 10.88 26.94 -2.09
N THR A 315 9.84 26.13 -1.92
CA THR A 315 8.77 25.99 -2.93
C THR A 315 7.98 27.28 -3.06
N VAL A 316 7.61 27.90 -1.93
CA VAL A 316 6.95 29.22 -1.88
C VAL A 316 7.81 30.27 -2.57
N GLN A 317 9.10 30.33 -2.22
CA GLN A 317 10.06 31.26 -2.83
C GLN A 317 10.17 31.09 -4.35
N LEU A 318 10.22 29.85 -4.85
CA LEU A 318 10.32 29.57 -6.29
C LEU A 318 9.05 29.98 -7.04
N ILE A 319 7.87 29.69 -6.49
CA ILE A 319 6.58 30.13 -7.05
C ILE A 319 6.55 31.65 -7.10
N ARG A 320 6.82 32.30 -5.97
CA ARG A 320 6.85 33.75 -5.84
C ARG A 320 7.80 34.42 -6.85
N GLN A 321 9.01 33.88 -6.99
CA GLN A 321 10.01 34.37 -7.97
C GLN A 321 9.55 34.20 -9.42
N ARG A 322 8.92 33.06 -9.76
CA ARG A 322 8.39 32.80 -11.10
C ARG A 322 7.33 33.83 -11.50
N HIS A 323 6.48 34.23 -10.56
CA HIS A 323 5.41 35.22 -10.76
C HIS A 323 5.84 36.65 -10.46
N ARG A 324 7.14 36.88 -10.24
CA ARG A 324 7.75 38.22 -10.01
C ARG A 324 7.14 38.99 -8.82
N VAL A 325 6.55 38.31 -7.85
CA VAL A 325 6.06 38.93 -6.60
C VAL A 325 7.24 39.07 -5.65
N LEU A 326 7.96 40.18 -5.67
CA LEU A 326 9.10 40.36 -4.78
C LEU A 326 8.60 40.82 -3.40
N HIS A 327 9.16 40.26 -2.31
CA HIS A 327 9.01 40.90 -1.01
C HIS A 327 9.56 42.32 -1.11
N ASP A 328 8.82 43.24 -0.53
CA ASP A 328 9.12 44.66 -0.62
C ASP A 328 10.56 44.89 -0.15
N ALA A 329 11.38 45.51 -1.01
CA ALA A 329 12.82 45.64 -0.78
C ALA A 329 13.15 46.44 0.50
N ARG A 330 12.15 47.09 1.11
CA ARG A 330 12.21 47.70 2.44
C ARG A 330 12.41 46.68 3.57
N SER A 331 11.73 45.53 3.55
CA SER A 331 11.84 44.50 4.59
C SER A 331 13.23 43.85 4.67
N ILE A 332 13.91 43.65 3.53
CA ILE A 332 15.30 43.14 3.52
C ILE A 332 16.29 44.21 3.98
N ARG A 333 16.00 45.49 3.71
CA ARG A 333 16.78 46.64 4.22
C ARG A 333 16.57 46.85 5.73
N GLU A 334 15.44 46.40 6.27
CA GLU A 334 15.02 46.54 7.68
C GLU A 334 15.35 45.34 8.58
N ARG A 335 16.35 44.50 8.23
CA ARG A 335 17.10 43.76 9.27
C ARG A 335 18.04 44.68 10.05
N HIS A 336 17.54 45.85 10.42
CA HIS A 336 18.20 46.85 11.23
C HIS A 336 18.04 46.41 12.68
N ILE A 337 18.85 45.43 13.09
CA ILE A 337 18.98 45.10 14.50
C ILE A 337 19.68 46.31 15.13
N ALA A 338 19.00 46.98 16.07
CA ALA A 338 19.57 48.09 16.81
C ALA A 338 20.93 47.67 17.40
N GLY A 339 22.02 48.28 16.91
CA GLY A 339 23.38 47.95 17.35
C GLY A 339 24.26 47.19 16.35
N TRP A 340 23.81 46.84 15.14
CA TRP A 340 24.63 46.11 14.15
C TRP A 340 24.58 46.71 12.74
N LEU A 341 25.73 46.77 12.05
CA LEU A 341 25.88 47.30 10.69
C LEU A 341 26.35 46.21 9.71
N THR A 342 25.86 46.28 8.47
CA THR A 342 26.33 45.43 7.36
C THR A 342 27.55 46.03 6.66
N ILE A 343 28.35 45.21 5.97
CA ILE A 343 29.56 45.64 5.24
C ILE A 343 29.26 46.80 4.27
N ALA A 344 28.13 46.74 3.57
CA ALA A 344 27.70 47.78 2.65
C ALA A 344 27.39 49.11 3.37
N ARG A 345 26.82 49.03 4.58
CA ARG A 345 26.51 50.22 5.38
C ARG A 345 27.76 50.82 6.01
N VAL A 346 28.70 50.00 6.47
CA VAL A 346 30.01 50.46 6.95
C VAL A 346 30.80 51.15 5.83
N ALA A 347 30.79 50.57 4.63
CA ALA A 347 31.39 51.17 3.43
C ALA A 347 30.77 52.54 3.11
N GLN A 348 29.44 52.67 3.19
CA GLN A 348 28.75 53.95 3.01
C GLN A 348 29.07 54.97 4.12
N CYS A 349 29.02 54.56 5.38
CA CYS A 349 29.28 55.47 6.51
C CYS A 349 30.72 55.99 6.52
N LEU A 350 31.68 55.18 6.07
CA LEU A 350 33.10 55.54 5.98
C LEU A 350 33.50 56.10 4.61
N GLN A 351 32.57 56.15 3.64
CA GLN A 351 32.84 56.51 2.23
C GLN A 351 34.01 55.72 1.59
N VAL A 352 34.12 54.43 1.91
CA VAL A 352 35.15 53.53 1.37
C VAL A 352 34.52 52.43 0.51
N SER A 353 35.32 51.77 -0.33
CA SER A 353 34.84 50.62 -1.11
C SER A 353 34.56 49.40 -0.21
N THR A 354 33.59 48.58 -0.61
CA THR A 354 33.27 47.33 0.09
C THR A 354 34.45 46.35 0.13
N SER A 355 35.32 46.39 -0.88
CA SER A 355 36.56 45.62 -0.96
C SER A 355 37.57 46.03 0.12
N TRP A 356 37.66 47.32 0.46
CA TRP A 356 38.51 47.81 1.54
C TRP A 356 38.06 47.27 2.90
N VAL A 357 36.74 47.29 3.16
CA VAL A 357 36.16 46.74 4.40
C VAL A 357 36.41 45.23 4.50
N LYS A 358 36.19 44.48 3.42
CA LYS A 358 36.49 43.03 3.38
C LYS A 358 37.97 42.73 3.65
N ARG A 359 38.88 43.53 3.08
CA ARG A 359 40.33 43.41 3.32
C ARG A 359 40.66 43.64 4.80
N ARG A 360 40.07 44.65 5.44
CA ARG A 360 40.29 44.96 6.86
C ARG A 360 39.71 43.93 7.84
N ILE A 361 38.61 43.28 7.46
CA ILE A 361 38.08 42.11 8.17
C ILE A 361 39.06 40.94 8.04
N HIS A 362 39.59 40.69 6.84
CA HIS A 362 40.54 39.60 6.60
C HIS A 362 41.87 39.80 7.34
N THR A 363 42.32 41.05 7.49
CA THR A 363 43.52 41.39 8.28
C THR A 363 43.25 41.51 9.79
N GLY A 364 42.03 41.22 10.27
CA GLY A 364 41.67 41.22 11.70
C GLY A 364 41.54 42.59 12.37
N VAL A 365 41.56 43.69 11.60
CA VAL A 365 41.48 45.06 12.14
C VAL A 365 40.03 45.43 12.51
N ILE A 366 39.06 44.91 11.75
CA ILE A 366 37.64 45.06 12.07
C ILE A 366 37.18 43.74 12.67
N ASN A 367 36.81 43.77 13.95
CA ASN A 367 36.33 42.59 14.64
C ASN A 367 34.88 42.30 14.24
N VAL A 368 34.64 41.12 13.69
CA VAL A 368 33.33 40.70 13.19
C VAL A 368 32.82 39.57 14.05
N GLN A 369 31.65 39.75 14.65
CA GLN A 369 30.97 38.66 15.33
C GLN A 369 30.04 37.94 14.35
N ARG A 370 30.02 36.61 14.45
CA ARG A 370 29.14 35.77 13.66
C ARG A 370 27.83 35.61 14.42
N ASP A 371 26.75 36.09 13.83
CA ASP A 371 25.41 35.89 14.38
C ASP A 371 25.07 34.38 14.39
N PRO A 372 24.75 33.78 15.55
CA PRO A 372 24.50 32.35 15.67
C PRO A 372 23.26 31.90 14.89
N GLN A 373 22.28 32.76 14.64
CA GLN A 373 21.06 32.39 13.92
C GLN A 373 21.18 32.53 12.40
N SER A 374 21.78 33.62 11.90
CA SER A 374 21.87 33.87 10.45
C SER A 374 23.18 33.38 9.81
N ARG A 375 24.17 32.97 10.61
CA ARG A 375 25.55 32.63 10.20
C ARG A 375 26.26 33.74 9.40
N GLN A 376 25.70 34.94 9.36
CA GLN A 376 26.23 36.10 8.66
C GLN A 376 27.19 36.90 9.55
N HIS A 377 28.20 37.47 8.92
CA HIS A 377 29.19 38.36 9.52
C HIS A 377 28.57 39.75 9.77
N ARG A 378 28.46 40.17 11.04
CA ARG A 378 27.88 41.46 11.43
C ARG A 378 28.88 42.29 12.24
N ILE A 379 28.89 43.60 12.03
CA ILE A 379 29.81 44.54 12.70
C ILE A 379 29.03 45.29 13.80
N PRO A 380 29.48 45.30 15.06
CA PRO A 380 28.79 46.00 16.14
C PRO A 380 28.89 47.52 15.96
N ARG A 381 27.82 48.25 16.28
CA ARG A 381 27.66 49.70 16.08
C ARG A 381 28.29 50.55 17.20
N LYS A 382 29.10 49.99 18.11
CA LYS A 382 29.66 50.77 19.24
C LYS A 382 30.31 52.07 18.75
N ALA A 383 29.98 53.17 19.42
CA ALA A 383 30.45 54.54 19.18
C ALA A 383 31.99 54.53 19.06
N SER A 384 32.61 55.03 17.99
CA SER A 384 32.51 56.37 17.41
C SER A 384 32.89 56.35 15.92
N LEU A 385 31.91 56.46 15.02
CA LEU A 385 32.15 56.70 13.58
C LEU A 385 32.16 58.20 13.25
N HIS A 386 32.67 59.04 14.16
CA HIS A 386 32.85 60.48 13.94
C HIS A 386 34.30 60.79 13.57
N SER A 387 34.71 60.42 12.36
CA SER A 387 35.93 60.94 11.77
C SER A 387 35.84 60.82 10.24
N ARG A 388 35.81 61.96 9.54
CA ARG A 388 35.85 62.04 8.07
C ARG A 388 37.22 61.65 7.46
N ASN A 389 38.17 61.19 8.28
CA ASN A 389 39.49 60.75 7.83
C ASN A 389 39.69 59.24 8.05
N SER A 390 39.97 58.53 6.97
CA SER A 390 40.16 57.07 6.92
C SER A 390 41.30 56.53 7.79
N ASN A 391 42.24 57.39 8.22
CA ASN A 391 43.38 56.99 9.04
C ASN A 391 43.15 57.17 10.55
N ARG A 392 42.23 58.05 11.00
CA ARG A 392 42.01 58.33 12.44
C ARG A 392 40.95 57.45 13.11
N ALA A 393 40.05 56.85 12.33
CA ALA A 393 39.01 55.95 12.87
C ALA A 393 39.58 54.64 13.46
N CYS A 394 40.82 54.26 13.10
CA CYS A 394 41.46 53.05 13.60
C CYS A 394 41.89 53.14 15.08
N GLU A 395 42.28 54.31 15.57
CA GLU A 395 42.74 54.47 16.96
C GLU A 395 41.60 54.37 17.98
N THR A 396 40.39 54.74 17.59
CA THR A 396 39.23 54.77 18.49
C THR A 396 38.54 53.41 18.65
N ILE A 397 38.79 52.45 17.75
CA ILE A 397 38.23 51.08 17.85
C ILE A 397 39.08 50.21 18.79
N SER A 398 40.33 50.58 19.07
CA SER A 398 41.27 49.79 19.86
C SER A 398 41.22 50.01 21.39
N SER A 399 40.46 50.96 21.92
CA SER A 399 40.50 51.31 23.34
C SER A 399 39.20 51.04 24.11
N SER A 400 39.28 50.03 25.01
CA SER A 400 38.54 49.82 26.28
C SER A 400 37.65 48.56 26.37
N PRO A 401 37.52 47.90 27.56
CA PRO A 401 38.55 47.44 28.50
C PRO A 401 38.53 45.91 28.67
N ARG A 402 39.63 45.34 29.19
CA ARG A 402 39.75 43.91 29.57
C ARG A 402 38.90 43.63 30.82
N GLU A 403 37.96 42.70 30.71
CA GLU A 403 37.42 41.96 31.86
C GLU A 403 37.98 40.53 31.84
N GLN A 404 38.52 40.14 32.99
CA GLN A 404 39.00 38.80 33.32
C GLN A 404 37.81 37.85 33.46
N THR A 405 37.92 36.68 32.85
CA THR A 405 37.48 35.42 33.48
C THR A 405 38.36 34.28 32.96
N ASP A 406 39.00 33.62 33.91
CA ASP A 406 39.51 32.25 33.80
C ASP A 406 38.46 31.31 33.23
N GLU A 407 38.88 30.42 32.32
CA GLU A 407 38.75 28.97 32.49
C GLU A 407 39.37 28.29 31.27
N GLY A 408 40.45 27.55 31.52
CA GLY A 408 41.16 26.81 30.51
C GLY A 408 40.40 25.57 30.06
N ILE A 409 40.50 25.25 28.77
CA ILE A 409 40.63 23.89 28.27
C ILE A 409 41.57 23.94 27.06
N ASN A 410 42.70 23.26 27.20
CA ASN A 410 43.66 22.94 26.15
C ASN A 410 42.98 22.12 25.05
N MET A 411 43.13 22.52 23.77
CA MET A 411 43.13 21.55 22.67
C MET A 411 44.14 21.92 21.59
N THR A 412 45.11 21.02 21.45
CA THR A 412 46.22 21.01 20.51
C THR A 412 45.73 20.77 19.07
N TYR A 413 45.99 21.72 18.16
CA TYR A 413 45.72 21.54 16.74
C TYR A 413 46.81 20.65 16.09
N ARG A 414 46.47 19.38 15.82
CA ARG A 414 47.23 18.53 14.88
C ARG A 414 47.12 19.09 13.46
N ARG A 415 48.25 19.53 12.90
CA ARG A 415 48.43 19.82 11.47
C ARG A 415 48.16 18.55 10.64
N ARG A 416 47.04 18.50 9.89
CA ARG A 416 46.86 17.50 8.83
C ARG A 416 47.61 17.94 7.57
N ARG A 417 48.70 17.22 7.29
CA ARG A 417 49.43 17.26 6.02
C ARG A 417 48.54 16.73 4.89
N LEU A 418 48.59 17.45 3.77
CA LEU A 418 48.12 17.01 2.46
C LEU A 418 48.84 15.70 2.07
N ARG A 419 48.09 14.67 1.63
CA ARG A 419 48.65 13.51 0.93
C ARG A 419 48.34 13.58 -0.57
N PRO A 420 49.28 13.17 -1.43
CA PRO A 420 49.21 13.36 -2.87
C PRO A 420 48.42 12.24 -3.58
N LYS A 421 48.04 12.56 -4.82
CA LYS A 421 47.40 11.72 -5.84
C LYS A 421 48.22 10.45 -6.10
N SER A 422 47.58 9.29 -6.17
CA SER A 422 48.09 8.12 -6.88
C SER A 422 47.08 7.66 -7.95
N LYS A 423 47.63 7.48 -9.15
CA LYS A 423 47.00 6.93 -10.34
C LYS A 423 46.75 5.44 -10.12
N PHE A 424 45.62 4.91 -10.58
CA PHE A 424 45.49 3.49 -10.89
C PHE A 424 45.11 3.34 -12.36
N VAL A 425 46.01 2.69 -13.09
CA VAL A 425 45.89 2.29 -14.49
C VAL A 425 45.29 0.89 -14.53
N SER A 426 44.49 0.68 -15.58
CA SER A 426 43.90 -0.56 -16.06
C SER A 426 44.88 -1.73 -16.23
N ALA A 427 44.42 -2.95 -15.93
CA ALA A 427 44.87 -4.15 -16.63
C ALA A 427 43.76 -5.23 -16.64
N ARG A 428 43.30 -5.57 -17.85
CA ARG A 428 42.54 -6.77 -18.20
C ARG A 428 43.53 -7.91 -18.52
N ARG A 429 43.22 -9.13 -18.07
CA ARG A 429 43.68 -10.46 -18.57
C ARG A 429 42.67 -11.45 -17.99
N VAL A 430 41.83 -12.21 -18.70
CA VAL A 430 41.94 -13.13 -19.84
C VAL A 430 42.84 -14.34 -19.56
N GLN A 431 42.16 -15.47 -19.27
CA GLN A 431 42.46 -16.91 -19.46
C GLN A 431 41.13 -17.61 -19.04
N ALA A 432 40.31 -18.33 -19.82
CA ALA A 432 40.50 -19.36 -20.87
C ALA A 432 41.52 -20.42 -20.40
N SER A 433 41.22 -21.70 -20.22
CA SER A 433 40.34 -22.69 -20.90
C SER A 433 39.95 -23.80 -19.87
N ASP A 434 38.99 -24.71 -20.06
CA ASP A 434 38.92 -25.86 -20.98
C ASP A 434 37.47 -26.42 -21.05
N ALA A 435 36.94 -26.64 -22.27
CA ALA A 435 36.56 -27.93 -22.89
C ALA A 435 35.47 -28.74 -22.11
N ASN A 436 34.34 -29.17 -22.67
CA ASN A 436 34.09 -29.79 -23.98
C ASN A 436 32.59 -29.68 -24.36
N PRO A 437 32.21 -29.78 -25.66
CA PRO A 437 30.87 -29.54 -26.19
C PRO A 437 30.10 -30.85 -26.47
N HIS A 438 28.78 -30.76 -26.55
CA HIS A 438 27.99 -31.71 -27.35
C HIS A 438 27.07 -30.96 -28.29
N CYS A 439 27.05 -31.49 -29.51
CA CYS A 439 26.68 -30.85 -30.76
C CYS A 439 25.17 -30.77 -30.99
N PHE A 440 24.80 -29.77 -31.78
CA PHE A 440 23.59 -29.72 -32.59
C PHE A 440 23.59 -30.79 -33.68
N ALA A 441 22.43 -31.41 -33.93
CA ALA A 441 21.95 -31.72 -35.27
C ALA A 441 20.39 -31.85 -35.27
N PRO A 442 19.68 -31.27 -36.26
CA PRO A 442 18.23 -31.34 -36.40
C PRO A 442 17.80 -32.32 -37.51
N ALA A 443 16.72 -33.07 -37.31
CA ALA A 443 15.94 -33.71 -38.39
C ALA A 443 14.64 -34.30 -37.82
N GLY A 444 13.50 -34.06 -38.48
CA GLY A 444 12.23 -34.72 -38.15
C GLY A 444 10.98 -33.92 -38.51
N THR A 445 10.64 -33.95 -39.79
CA THR A 445 9.36 -33.57 -40.40
C THR A 445 8.13 -34.24 -39.74
N PRO A 446 6.92 -33.66 -39.86
CA PRO A 446 5.69 -34.19 -39.28
C PRO A 446 5.02 -35.21 -40.22
N PRO A 447 4.23 -36.18 -39.72
CA PRO A 447 3.31 -36.92 -40.58
C PRO A 447 1.99 -36.15 -40.69
N THR A 448 1.71 -35.71 -41.90
CA THR A 448 0.37 -35.58 -42.46
C THR A 448 -0.20 -36.97 -42.71
N GLU A 449 -1.33 -37.31 -42.09
CA GLU A 449 -2.28 -38.27 -42.66
C GLU A 449 -3.67 -37.62 -42.62
N TYR A 450 -4.06 -37.12 -43.78
CA TYR A 450 -5.43 -36.88 -44.20
C TYR A 450 -5.98 -38.23 -44.63
N ASP A 451 -7.01 -38.72 -43.94
CA ASP A 451 -7.88 -39.76 -44.50
C ASP A 451 -9.22 -39.12 -44.87
N ALA A 452 -9.48 -39.13 -46.17
CA ALA A 452 -10.72 -38.75 -46.79
C ALA A 452 -11.69 -39.93 -46.74
N GLY A 453 -12.81 -39.76 -46.05
CA GLY A 453 -13.96 -40.67 -46.10
C GLY A 453 -15.23 -39.89 -46.44
N VAL A 454 -15.48 -39.76 -47.74
CA VAL A 454 -16.72 -39.22 -48.32
C VAL A 454 -17.83 -40.26 -48.16
N ALA A 455 -18.98 -39.85 -47.59
CA ALA A 455 -20.28 -40.41 -47.94
C ALA A 455 -21.40 -39.42 -47.56
N ASP A 456 -21.94 -38.77 -48.60
CA ASP A 456 -23.25 -38.13 -48.64
C ASP A 456 -24.37 -39.10 -48.21
N ARG A 457 -25.39 -38.57 -47.50
CA ARG A 457 -26.83 -38.72 -47.82
C ARG A 457 -27.73 -38.03 -46.78
N ASN A 458 -28.19 -36.84 -47.14
CA ASN A 458 -29.60 -36.45 -47.35
C ASN A 458 -30.74 -36.78 -46.35
N LEU A 459 -31.58 -35.74 -46.16
CA LEU A 459 -33.00 -35.68 -45.75
C LEU A 459 -33.27 -35.86 -44.24
N GLY A 460 -33.98 -34.99 -43.52
CA GLY A 460 -35.02 -34.03 -43.89
C GLY A 460 -36.26 -34.32 -43.05
N HIS A 461 -36.47 -33.57 -41.97
CA HIS A 461 -37.75 -33.06 -41.44
C HIS A 461 -37.56 -32.28 -40.14
#